data_AF-A0A3P3FIN3-F1
#
_entry.id   AF-A0A3P3FIN3-F1
#
_cell.length_a   1.000
_cell.length_b   1.000
_cell.length_c   1.000
_cell.angle_alpha   90.00
_cell.angle_beta   90.00
_cell.angle_gamma   90.00
#
_symmetry.space_group_name_H-M   'P 1'
#
loop_
_entity.id
_entity.type
_entity.pdbx_description
1 polymer ?
#
loop_
_entity_poly.entity_id
_entity_poly.type
_entity_poly.pdbx_seq_one_letter_code
_entity_poly.pdbx_strand_id
1 'polypeptide(L)'
;MAQQTINIGAAPDDGTGDPVRDAFDKANQNFTELYGAVAALPEQIRDVIGAALVNGSNVTISVNDGADTITIAASGGGSGQKFKVRAATTANVTIATALNNGDTLDGITLVTDDLVLVKNQSSAEQNGIYAVGATPARAADYDTYDEHPGSLIIVEEGTTNADTLWLCTSNSGGTLDTTAIAFSQFTSGGGGGGTTKPFIVFKPIDNEPPSSNFASLDTRNGHPVLEFDTTTQEAAIFSGVLPVAYAGGGLTVEVYFAADTATSGTIGWDAAIERIDTSSLDIDADSFASAQTISAAAVPGTSGQILKSSVAFTSGAQMDSLAAGEAFRLRIRRDVANDTATGDAQLLRVVVRET
;
A
#
# COMPACT_ATOMS: atom_id res chain seq x y z
N MET A 1 23.86 20.82 63.36
CA MET A 1 24.41 21.69 64.40
C MET A 1 25.90 21.87 64.12
N ALA A 2 26.60 22.75 64.83
CA ALA A 2 28.05 22.79 64.70
C ALA A 2 28.65 21.57 65.44
N GLN A 3 29.68 20.97 64.86
CA GLN A 3 30.43 19.86 65.49
C GLN A 3 30.82 20.25 66.93
N GLN A 4 30.45 19.41 67.88
CA GLN A 4 30.86 19.56 69.28
C GLN A 4 32.25 18.96 69.47
N THR A 5 33.19 19.75 69.97
CA THR A 5 34.54 19.27 70.30
C THR A 5 34.67 19.13 71.80
N ILE A 6 35.17 17.97 72.24
CA ILE A 6 35.52 17.74 73.64
C ILE A 6 36.78 18.56 73.94
N ASN A 7 36.69 19.44 74.92
CA ASN A 7 37.84 20.17 75.44
C ASN A 7 38.59 19.27 76.43
N ILE A 8 39.84 18.93 76.11
CA ILE A 8 40.68 18.04 76.92
C ILE A 8 41.54 18.78 77.95
N GLY A 9 41.41 20.11 78.05
CA GLY A 9 42.27 20.96 78.89
C GLY A 9 43.62 21.28 78.23
N ALA A 10 44.42 22.13 78.88
CA ALA A 10 45.76 22.51 78.41
C ALA A 10 46.85 21.53 78.89
N ALA A 11 46.61 20.83 80.00
CA ALA A 11 47.46 19.80 80.58
C ALA A 11 46.61 18.75 81.35
N PRO A 12 47.16 17.54 81.64
CA PRO A 12 46.45 16.54 82.44
C PRO A 12 46.03 17.08 83.82
N ASP A 13 44.78 16.81 84.22
CA ASP A 13 44.20 17.15 85.53
C ASP A 13 44.22 18.64 85.90
N ASP A 14 44.30 19.55 84.93
CA ASP A 14 44.39 21.00 85.17
C ASP A 14 43.04 21.69 85.50
N GLY A 15 41.93 20.94 85.45
CA GLY A 15 40.58 21.41 85.74
C GLY A 15 39.96 22.34 84.67
N THR A 16 40.61 22.52 83.52
CA THR A 16 40.13 23.37 82.42
C THR A 16 39.44 22.61 81.29
N GLY A 17 39.51 21.28 81.30
CA GLY A 17 38.80 20.39 80.37
C GLY A 17 37.32 20.19 80.73
N ASP A 18 36.57 19.61 79.80
CA ASP A 18 35.17 19.26 80.03
C ASP A 18 35.05 18.13 81.06
N PRO A 19 34.06 18.20 81.96
CA PRO A 19 33.65 17.04 82.75
C PRO A 19 33.25 15.87 81.85
N VAL A 20 33.46 14.63 82.32
CA VAL A 20 33.13 13.39 81.59
C VAL A 20 31.69 13.39 81.05
N ARG A 21 30.73 13.91 81.83
CA ARG A 21 29.32 14.00 81.40
C ARG A 21 29.15 14.91 80.19
N ASP A 22 29.75 16.09 80.22
CA ASP A 22 29.65 17.07 79.14
C ASP A 22 30.36 16.55 77.87
N ALA A 23 31.48 15.83 78.04
CA ALA A 23 32.17 15.16 76.94
C ALA A 23 31.30 14.08 76.26
N PHE A 24 30.60 13.26 77.05
CA PHE A 24 29.66 12.26 76.51
C PHE A 24 28.42 12.90 75.89
N ASP A 25 27.89 13.98 76.45
CA ASP A 25 26.77 14.72 75.86
C ASP A 25 27.16 15.32 74.51
N LYS A 26 28.36 15.89 74.39
CA LYS A 26 28.93 16.37 73.12
C LYS A 26 29.08 15.24 72.10
N ALA A 27 29.60 14.08 72.51
CA ALA A 27 29.72 12.92 71.64
C ALA A 27 28.34 12.42 71.15
N ASN A 28 27.36 12.30 72.05
CA ASN A 28 26.00 11.90 71.73
C ASN A 28 25.31 12.89 70.78
N GLN A 29 25.52 14.20 70.96
CA GLN A 29 24.99 15.22 70.06
C GLN A 29 25.56 15.08 68.65
N ASN A 30 26.87 14.86 68.51
CA ASN A 30 27.49 14.62 67.20
C ASN A 30 26.95 13.35 66.52
N PHE A 31 26.80 12.24 67.26
CA PHE A 31 26.24 11.01 66.70
C PHE A 31 24.76 11.15 66.33
N THR A 32 23.98 11.88 67.14
CA THR A 32 22.57 12.16 66.85
C THR A 32 22.43 12.95 65.55
N GLU A 33 23.26 13.95 65.35
CA GLU A 33 23.30 14.70 64.10
C GLU A 33 23.71 13.83 62.91
N LEU A 34 24.77 13.02 63.05
CA LEU A 34 25.23 12.13 61.99
C LEU A 34 24.15 11.12 61.59
N TYR A 35 23.51 10.47 62.57
CA TYR A 35 22.44 9.51 62.28
C TYR A 35 21.21 10.17 61.67
N GLY A 36 20.86 11.39 62.09
CA GLY A 36 19.78 12.15 61.46
C GLY A 36 20.10 12.50 60.00
N ALA A 37 21.32 12.95 59.72
CA ALA A 37 21.77 13.28 58.36
C ALA A 37 21.78 12.05 57.45
N VAL A 38 22.33 10.91 57.92
CA VAL A 38 22.38 9.66 57.16
C VAL A 38 20.99 9.10 56.89
N ALA A 39 20.08 9.18 57.87
CA ALA A 39 18.70 8.73 57.70
C ALA A 39 17.92 9.55 56.65
N ALA A 40 18.30 10.81 56.43
CA ALA A 40 17.68 11.68 55.42
C ALA A 40 18.26 11.51 54.01
N LEU A 41 19.40 10.83 53.83
CA LEU A 41 20.06 10.68 52.52
C LEU A 41 19.18 10.01 51.45
N PRO A 42 18.46 8.90 51.74
CA PRO A 42 17.62 8.26 50.73
C PRO A 42 16.57 9.21 50.16
N GLU A 43 16.03 10.10 51.00
CA GLU A 43 15.05 11.10 50.59
C GLU A 43 15.69 12.20 49.75
N GLN A 44 16.79 12.79 50.22
CA GLN A 44 17.52 13.81 49.47
C GLN A 44 17.97 13.30 48.09
N ILE A 45 18.35 12.02 47.98
CA ILE A 45 18.71 11.40 46.71
C ILE A 45 17.48 11.26 45.79
N ARG A 46 16.32 10.86 46.31
CA ARG A 46 15.09 10.77 45.51
C ARG A 46 14.61 12.14 45.03
N ASP A 47 14.69 13.17 45.87
CA ASP A 47 14.36 14.54 45.48
C ASP A 47 15.27 15.04 44.35
N VAL A 48 16.58 14.81 44.48
CA VAL A 48 17.56 15.20 43.46
C VAL A 48 17.32 14.44 42.16
N ILE A 49 17.05 13.13 42.22
CA ILE A 49 16.75 12.33 41.02
C ILE A 49 15.44 12.80 40.37
N GLY A 50 14.39 13.03 41.17
CA GLY A 50 13.10 13.50 40.70
C GLY A 50 13.16 14.88 40.04
N ALA A 51 13.98 15.78 40.59
CA ALA A 51 14.21 17.11 40.02
C ALA A 51 15.11 17.10 38.77
N ALA A 52 16.09 16.20 38.70
CA ALA A 52 16.98 16.06 37.54
C ALA A 52 16.28 15.41 36.33
N LEU A 53 15.23 14.63 36.59
CA LEU A 53 14.47 13.95 35.55
C LEU A 53 13.47 14.92 34.91
N VAL A 54 13.67 15.24 33.63
CA VAL A 54 12.79 16.12 32.85
C VAL A 54 11.75 15.28 32.14
N ASN A 55 10.48 15.67 32.22
CA ASN A 55 9.44 15.02 31.44
C ASN A 55 9.60 15.31 29.94
N GLY A 56 9.64 14.26 29.14
CA GLY A 56 9.32 14.37 27.72
C GLY A 56 7.80 14.48 27.53
N SER A 57 7.36 14.76 26.30
CA SER A 57 5.96 14.56 25.94
C SER A 57 5.53 13.14 26.31
N ASN A 58 4.31 12.98 26.84
CA ASN A 58 3.72 11.68 27.20
C ASN A 58 4.41 10.92 28.35
N VAL A 59 5.31 11.57 29.09
CA VAL A 59 5.95 11.01 30.29
C VAL A 59 5.54 11.84 31.51
N THR A 60 4.98 11.19 32.53
CA THR A 60 4.71 11.80 33.84
C THR A 60 5.67 11.20 34.87
N ILE A 61 6.33 12.07 35.62
CA ILE A 61 7.24 11.70 36.71
C ILE A 61 6.58 12.19 38.00
N SER A 62 6.36 11.29 38.94
CA SER A 62 5.80 11.59 40.26
C SER A 62 6.74 11.07 41.34
N VAL A 63 7.21 11.98 42.18
CA VAL A 63 7.97 11.65 43.39
C VAL A 63 6.98 11.48 44.54
N ASN A 64 7.11 10.38 45.29
CA ASN A 64 6.29 10.09 46.47
C ASN A 64 7.19 9.80 47.68
N ASP A 65 7.42 10.86 48.45
CA ASP A 65 8.19 10.93 49.69
C ASP A 65 7.71 9.88 50.71
N GLY A 66 6.39 9.83 50.95
CA GLY A 66 5.80 8.94 51.96
C GLY A 66 5.84 7.46 51.59
N ALA A 67 6.03 7.13 50.31
CA ALA A 67 6.13 5.75 49.83
C ALA A 67 7.55 5.38 49.37
N ASP A 68 8.54 6.24 49.58
CA ASP A 68 9.94 6.02 49.18
C ASP A 68 10.13 5.68 47.69
N THR A 69 9.28 6.21 46.80
CA THR A 69 9.27 5.83 45.37
C THR A 69 9.28 7.01 44.42
N ILE A 70 9.84 6.79 43.23
CA ILE A 70 9.66 7.66 42.07
C ILE A 70 8.91 6.83 41.03
N THR A 71 7.74 7.29 40.61
CA THR A 71 6.94 6.65 39.56
C THR A 71 7.17 7.38 38.24
N ILE A 72 7.62 6.64 37.23
CA ILE A 72 7.71 7.12 35.86
C ILE A 72 6.60 6.41 35.08
N ALA A 73 5.58 7.16 34.71
CA ALA A 73 4.49 6.68 33.85
C ALA A 73 4.68 7.23 32.44
N ALA A 74 4.47 6.39 31.43
CA ALA A 74 4.40 6.80 30.04
C ALA A 74 2.99 6.54 29.51
N SER A 75 2.30 7.59 29.07
CA SER A 75 1.00 7.50 28.40
C SER A 75 1.20 7.87 26.94
N GLY A 76 1.43 6.87 26.07
CA GLY A 76 1.58 7.10 24.62
C GLY A 76 2.84 6.53 23.96
N GLY A 77 3.59 5.65 24.64
CA GLY A 77 4.70 4.89 24.03
C GLY A 77 4.31 3.56 23.39
N GLY A 78 3.01 3.23 23.40
CA GLY A 78 2.49 1.99 22.85
C GLY A 78 2.13 2.14 21.38
N SER A 79 3.08 1.94 20.48
CA SER A 79 2.80 1.46 19.12
C SER A 79 2.10 0.09 19.09
N GLY A 80 1.70 -0.46 20.24
CA GLY A 80 1.12 -1.79 20.41
C GLY A 80 -0.41 -1.89 20.37
N GLN A 81 -1.15 -0.79 20.23
CA GLN A 81 -2.62 -0.83 20.03
C GLN A 81 -3.09 -0.16 18.71
N LYS A 82 -2.17 0.41 17.92
CA LYS A 82 -2.48 1.45 16.92
C LYS A 82 -2.80 0.98 15.49
N PHE A 83 -2.82 -0.31 15.21
CA PHE A 83 -2.88 -0.79 13.82
C PHE A 83 -4.14 -1.55 13.45
N LYS A 84 -5.14 -1.65 14.32
CA LYS A 84 -6.32 -2.50 14.07
C LYS A 84 -7.60 -1.73 14.30
N VAL A 85 -8.52 -1.87 13.36
CA VAL A 85 -9.91 -1.46 13.49
C VAL A 85 -10.79 -2.65 13.18
N ARG A 86 -11.97 -2.68 13.79
CA ARG A 86 -12.89 -3.78 13.61
C ARG A 86 -13.51 -3.79 12.21
N ALA A 87 -13.92 -2.63 11.70
CA ALA A 87 -14.54 -2.48 10.38
C ALA A 87 -14.15 -1.14 9.74
N ALA A 88 -14.42 -1.00 8.44
CA ALA A 88 -14.18 0.24 7.70
C ALA A 88 -15.39 0.65 6.87
N THR A 89 -15.54 1.94 6.60
CA THR A 89 -16.62 2.43 5.74
C THR A 89 -16.47 1.92 4.31
N THR A 90 -17.60 1.59 3.67
CA THR A 90 -17.70 1.25 2.23
C THR A 90 -18.23 2.42 1.38
N ALA A 91 -18.84 3.41 2.01
CA ALA A 91 -19.37 4.62 1.39
C ALA A 91 -19.34 5.80 2.40
N ASN A 92 -19.83 6.96 1.97
CA ASN A 92 -20.04 8.09 2.85
C ASN A 92 -21.08 7.75 3.93
N VAL A 93 -20.79 8.09 5.18
CA VAL A 93 -21.67 7.83 6.34
C VAL A 93 -21.89 9.10 7.16
N THR A 94 -23.01 9.19 7.86
CA THR A 94 -23.23 10.22 8.89
C THR A 94 -22.61 9.74 10.20
N ILE A 95 -21.39 10.18 10.50
CA ILE A 95 -20.58 9.70 11.64
C ILE A 95 -21.35 9.71 12.96
N ALA A 96 -22.12 10.77 13.23
CA ALA A 96 -22.88 10.93 14.47
C ALA A 96 -23.98 9.88 14.71
N THR A 97 -24.45 9.20 13.65
CA THR A 97 -25.61 8.31 13.70
C THR A 97 -25.40 6.94 13.04
N ALA A 98 -24.20 6.68 12.52
CA ALA A 98 -23.88 5.44 11.79
C ALA A 98 -22.77 4.62 12.48
N LEU A 99 -22.22 5.15 13.57
CA LEU A 99 -21.16 4.52 14.36
C LEU A 99 -21.60 4.37 15.83
N ASN A 100 -22.90 4.21 16.09
CA ASN A 100 -23.44 3.94 17.42
C ASN A 100 -23.44 2.43 17.72
N ASN A 101 -23.57 2.10 19.01
CA ASN A 101 -23.70 0.70 19.42
C ASN A 101 -24.96 0.07 18.82
N GLY A 102 -24.79 -1.04 18.11
CA GLY A 102 -25.84 -1.77 17.39
C GLY A 102 -25.99 -1.38 15.92
N ASP A 103 -25.32 -0.32 15.45
CA ASP A 103 -25.31 0.02 14.03
C ASP A 103 -24.51 -0.99 13.21
N THR A 104 -24.77 -1.06 11.91
CA THR A 104 -24.03 -1.94 10.99
C THR A 104 -23.07 -1.17 10.10
N LEU A 105 -21.81 -1.58 10.07
CA LEU A 105 -20.78 -1.07 9.17
C LEU A 105 -20.12 -2.23 8.43
N ASP A 106 -20.16 -2.21 7.10
CA ASP A 106 -19.63 -3.29 6.24
C ASP A 106 -20.15 -4.70 6.61
N GLY A 107 -21.41 -4.78 7.04
CA GLY A 107 -22.05 -6.03 7.48
C GLY A 107 -21.76 -6.43 8.94
N ILE A 108 -20.95 -5.65 9.66
CA ILE A 108 -20.60 -5.90 11.07
C ILE A 108 -21.46 -5.05 12.00
N THR A 109 -22.11 -5.69 12.98
CA THR A 109 -22.81 -4.96 14.06
C THR A 109 -21.80 -4.42 15.06
N LEU A 110 -21.76 -3.11 15.22
CA LEU A 110 -20.80 -2.37 16.03
C LEU A 110 -21.17 -2.43 17.52
N VAL A 111 -20.15 -2.45 18.38
CA VAL A 111 -20.27 -2.42 19.84
C VAL A 111 -19.55 -1.18 20.37
N THR A 112 -20.03 -0.61 21.49
CA THR A 112 -19.32 0.50 22.16
C THR A 112 -17.84 0.18 22.35
N ASP A 113 -17.00 1.19 22.11
CA ASP A 113 -15.53 1.16 22.16
C ASP A 113 -14.84 0.41 21.01
N ASP A 114 -15.60 -0.16 20.05
CA ASP A 114 -15.00 -0.62 18.79
C ASP A 114 -14.33 0.56 18.06
N LEU A 115 -13.14 0.33 17.51
CA LEU A 115 -12.50 1.27 16.60
C LEU A 115 -12.87 0.94 15.16
N VAL A 116 -13.21 1.96 14.38
CA VAL A 116 -13.56 1.83 12.96
C VAL A 116 -12.80 2.83 12.09
N LEU A 117 -12.43 2.40 10.88
CA LEU A 117 -11.80 3.27 9.89
C LEU A 117 -12.86 3.97 9.04
N VAL A 118 -12.96 5.28 9.19
CA VAL A 118 -13.77 6.15 8.33
C VAL A 118 -12.87 6.73 7.25
N LYS A 119 -12.99 6.22 6.01
CA LYS A 119 -12.11 6.60 4.88
C LYS A 119 -12.83 7.13 3.63
N ASN A 120 -14.17 7.07 3.63
CA ASN A 120 -15.01 7.35 2.47
C ASN A 120 -15.92 8.58 2.66
N GLN A 121 -15.52 9.56 3.49
CA GLN A 121 -16.28 10.80 3.61
C GLN A 121 -16.16 11.65 2.34
N SER A 122 -17.23 12.36 2.00
CA SER A 122 -17.21 13.36 0.91
C SER A 122 -16.35 14.56 1.29
N SER A 123 -16.34 14.92 2.57
CA SER A 123 -15.39 15.85 3.19
C SER A 123 -14.22 15.04 3.75
N ALA A 124 -13.13 14.92 2.98
CA ALA A 124 -12.00 14.05 3.32
C ALA A 124 -11.27 14.44 4.62
N GLU A 125 -11.42 15.67 5.10
CA GLU A 125 -10.96 16.14 6.40
C GLU A 125 -11.64 15.43 7.58
N GLN A 126 -12.82 14.83 7.36
CA GLN A 126 -13.55 14.03 8.35
C GLN A 126 -13.11 12.56 8.39
N ASN A 127 -12.25 12.12 7.47
CA ASN A 127 -11.72 10.77 7.51
C ASN A 127 -10.79 10.60 8.74
N GLY A 128 -10.74 9.39 9.28
CA GLY A 128 -9.92 9.07 10.46
C GLY A 128 -10.36 7.78 11.13
N ILE A 129 -9.83 7.54 12.33
CA ILE A 129 -10.23 6.41 13.18
C ILE A 129 -11.21 6.92 14.23
N TYR A 130 -12.36 6.26 14.34
CA TYR A 130 -13.42 6.65 15.26
C TYR A 130 -13.71 5.54 16.27
N ALA A 131 -14.00 5.92 17.50
CA ALA A 131 -14.54 5.04 18.52
C ALA A 131 -16.07 5.02 18.45
N VAL A 132 -16.64 3.82 18.41
CA VAL A 132 -18.08 3.58 18.42
C VAL A 132 -18.67 3.93 19.78
N GLY A 133 -19.77 4.65 19.82
CA GLY A 133 -20.38 5.08 21.08
C GLY A 133 -21.71 5.82 20.90
N ALA A 134 -22.32 6.26 21.99
CA ALA A 134 -23.55 7.06 21.93
C ALA A 134 -23.33 8.40 21.20
N THR A 135 -22.13 8.96 21.34
CA THR A 135 -21.62 10.10 20.58
C THR A 135 -20.29 9.70 19.97
N PRO A 136 -20.27 9.15 18.74
CA PRO A 136 -19.04 8.69 18.12
C PRO A 136 -18.05 9.85 17.96
N ALA A 137 -16.79 9.60 18.30
CA ALA A 137 -15.72 10.59 18.27
C ALA A 137 -14.46 9.97 17.67
N ARG A 138 -13.52 10.80 17.23
CA ARG A 138 -12.20 10.31 16.83
C ARG A 138 -11.57 9.58 18.01
N ALA A 139 -10.87 8.49 17.73
CA ALA A 139 -10.09 7.79 18.74
C ALA A 139 -9.07 8.75 19.34
N ALA A 140 -8.80 8.65 20.65
CA ALA A 140 -7.86 9.51 21.37
C ALA A 140 -6.43 9.51 20.78
N ASP A 141 -6.14 8.48 19.99
CA ASP A 141 -4.88 8.23 19.33
C ASP A 141 -4.79 8.81 17.91
N TYR A 142 -5.88 9.45 17.46
CA TYR A 142 -6.13 10.07 16.16
C TYR A 142 -6.99 11.34 16.34
N ASP A 143 -6.86 12.04 17.46
CA ASP A 143 -7.64 13.23 17.80
C ASP A 143 -6.89 14.54 17.49
N THR A 144 -5.69 14.42 16.91
CA THR A 144 -4.95 15.49 16.25
C THR A 144 -4.57 15.11 14.82
N TYR A 145 -4.32 16.10 13.96
CA TYR A 145 -4.00 15.82 12.55
C TYR A 145 -2.71 15.02 12.42
N ASP A 146 -1.63 15.41 13.09
CA ASP A 146 -0.29 14.82 12.93
C ASP A 146 -0.15 13.39 13.47
N GLU A 147 -1.19 12.83 14.08
CA GLU A 147 -1.27 11.40 14.42
C GLU A 147 -1.68 10.51 13.24
N HIS A 148 -2.27 11.07 12.19
CA HIS A 148 -2.71 10.30 11.03
C HIS A 148 -1.58 9.98 10.03
N PRO A 149 -0.74 10.96 9.59
CA PRO A 149 0.29 10.75 8.58
C PRO A 149 1.17 9.52 8.82
N GLY A 150 1.30 8.66 7.80
CA GLY A 150 2.17 7.48 7.85
C GLY A 150 1.63 6.30 8.67
N SER A 151 0.44 6.41 9.26
CA SER A 151 -0.19 5.31 9.99
C SER A 151 -0.62 4.16 9.08
N LEU A 152 -0.49 2.93 9.58
CA LEU A 152 -0.95 1.70 8.95
C LEU A 152 -2.15 1.14 9.71
N ILE A 153 -3.25 0.86 9.02
CA ILE A 153 -4.51 0.45 9.63
C ILE A 153 -4.95 -0.88 9.01
N ILE A 154 -5.01 -1.92 9.83
CA ILE A 154 -5.54 -3.25 9.50
C ILE A 154 -7.02 -3.26 9.83
N VAL A 155 -7.86 -3.72 8.92
CA VAL A 155 -9.29 -3.91 9.12
C VAL A 155 -9.52 -5.40 9.36
N GLU A 156 -10.09 -5.77 10.52
CA GLU A 156 -10.19 -7.18 10.94
C GLU A 156 -11.46 -7.88 10.47
N GLU A 157 -12.58 -7.16 10.34
CA GLU A 157 -13.88 -7.71 9.96
C GLU A 157 -14.56 -6.84 8.88
N GLY A 158 -15.53 -7.43 8.18
CA GLY A 158 -16.27 -6.77 7.11
C GLY A 158 -16.65 -7.73 6.00
N THR A 159 -17.59 -7.33 5.15
CA THR A 159 -17.91 -8.07 3.91
C THR A 159 -16.95 -7.67 2.80
N THR A 160 -16.58 -6.38 2.74
CA THR A 160 -15.78 -5.80 1.65
C THR A 160 -14.34 -5.53 2.08
N ASN A 161 -14.14 -4.99 3.29
CA ASN A 161 -12.85 -4.50 3.76
C ASN A 161 -12.18 -5.44 4.78
N ALA A 162 -12.73 -6.62 5.06
CA ALA A 162 -12.07 -7.59 5.96
C ALA A 162 -10.65 -7.92 5.48
N ASP A 163 -9.74 -8.11 6.43
CA ASP A 163 -8.33 -8.48 6.22
C ASP A 163 -7.54 -7.52 5.31
N THR A 164 -7.98 -6.26 5.20
CA THR A 164 -7.29 -5.24 4.40
C THR A 164 -6.32 -4.41 5.24
N LEU A 165 -5.25 -3.92 4.62
CA LEU A 165 -4.30 -2.97 5.21
C LEU A 165 -4.42 -1.62 4.50
N TRP A 166 -4.41 -0.52 5.24
CA TRP A 166 -4.55 0.85 4.71
C TRP A 166 -3.42 1.74 5.24
N LEU A 167 -2.84 2.56 4.38
CA LEU A 167 -1.83 3.55 4.71
C LEU A 167 -2.46 4.95 4.65
N CYS A 168 -2.28 5.74 5.70
CA CYS A 168 -2.53 7.18 5.61
C CYS A 168 -1.41 7.84 4.80
N THR A 169 -1.77 8.40 3.64
CA THR A 169 -0.83 9.02 2.69
C THR A 169 -0.73 10.54 2.85
N SER A 170 -1.49 11.13 3.76
CA SER A 170 -1.36 12.56 4.09
C SER A 170 -0.01 12.85 4.75
N ASN A 171 0.53 14.05 4.52
CA ASN A 171 1.79 14.50 5.12
C ASN A 171 1.54 15.28 6.40
N SER A 172 2.50 15.28 7.33
CA SER A 172 2.47 16.09 8.56
C SER A 172 2.42 17.59 8.30
N GLY A 173 1.91 18.35 9.28
CA GLY A 173 1.80 19.81 9.26
C GLY A 173 0.43 20.35 8.83
N GLY A 174 -0.61 19.50 8.82
CA GLY A 174 -1.99 19.91 8.55
C GLY A 174 -2.77 20.31 9.81
N THR A 175 -4.06 20.60 9.64
CA THR A 175 -4.98 20.94 10.73
C THR A 175 -6.21 20.02 10.67
N LEU A 176 -6.61 19.48 11.83
CA LEU A 176 -7.73 18.56 11.93
C LEU A 176 -9.03 19.25 11.51
N ASP A 177 -9.95 18.51 10.87
CA ASP A 177 -11.22 19.01 10.35
C ASP A 177 -11.11 20.16 9.33
N THR A 178 -9.92 20.37 8.77
CA THR A 178 -9.64 21.37 7.72
C THR A 178 -8.82 20.78 6.59
N THR A 179 -7.71 20.11 6.93
CA THR A 179 -6.84 19.44 5.95
C THR A 179 -7.36 18.04 5.67
N ALA A 180 -7.42 17.65 4.40
CA ALA A 180 -7.88 16.33 3.99
C ALA A 180 -7.00 15.19 4.56
N ILE A 181 -7.65 14.13 5.05
CA ILE A 181 -6.99 12.92 5.53
C ILE A 181 -7.27 11.81 4.50
N ALA A 182 -6.21 11.38 3.82
CA ALA A 182 -6.28 10.41 2.73
C ALA A 182 -5.73 9.05 3.18
N PHE A 183 -6.54 8.00 2.97
CA PHE A 183 -6.13 6.62 3.17
C PHE A 183 -6.09 5.89 1.83
N SER A 184 -5.03 5.11 1.60
CA SER A 184 -4.88 4.24 0.44
C SER A 184 -4.73 2.81 0.89
N GLN A 185 -5.42 1.88 0.23
CA GLN A 185 -5.28 0.46 0.56
C GLN A 185 -3.89 -0.02 0.15
N PHE A 186 -3.17 -0.62 1.09
CA PHE A 186 -2.02 -1.44 0.77
C PHE A 186 -2.53 -2.77 0.22
N THR A 187 -2.34 -2.98 -1.08
CA THR A 187 -2.49 -4.28 -1.69
C THR A 187 -1.10 -4.91 -1.74
N SER A 188 -0.87 -5.99 -0.99
CA SER A 188 0.29 -6.84 -1.29
C SER A 188 0.14 -7.20 -2.76
N GLY A 189 1.15 -6.93 -3.59
CA GLY A 189 1.12 -7.20 -5.02
C GLY A 189 1.02 -8.70 -5.33
N GLY A 190 -0.10 -9.32 -4.98
CA GLY A 190 -0.59 -10.55 -5.55
C GLY A 190 -1.36 -10.14 -6.79
N GLY A 191 -0.68 -10.18 -7.94
CA GLY A 191 -1.33 -10.39 -9.24
C GLY A 191 -2.43 -9.42 -9.64
N GLY A 192 -2.53 -8.21 -9.08
CA GLY A 192 -3.26 -7.14 -9.75
C GLY A 192 -2.39 -6.70 -10.92
N GLY A 193 -2.65 -7.25 -12.10
CA GLY A 193 -2.06 -6.75 -13.34
C GLY A 193 -2.29 -5.24 -13.36
N GLY A 194 -1.25 -4.47 -13.06
CA GLY A 194 -1.29 -3.04 -13.33
C GLY A 194 -1.71 -2.94 -14.79
N THR A 195 -2.78 -2.20 -15.07
CA THR A 195 -3.39 -1.98 -16.40
C THR A 195 -2.39 -1.46 -17.47
N THR A 196 -1.12 -1.31 -17.08
CA THR A 196 0.01 -0.89 -17.89
C THR A 196 1.04 -1.99 -18.15
N LYS A 197 1.04 -3.13 -17.45
CA LYS A 197 2.01 -4.22 -17.67
C LYS A 197 1.46 -5.23 -18.68
N PRO A 198 2.25 -5.60 -19.72
CA PRO A 198 1.80 -6.59 -20.67
C PRO A 198 1.68 -7.96 -19.99
N PHE A 199 0.59 -8.67 -20.29
CA PHE A 199 0.43 -10.06 -19.90
C PHE A 199 1.29 -10.96 -20.79
N ILE A 200 1.22 -10.75 -22.10
CA ILE A 200 1.89 -11.61 -23.08
C ILE A 200 2.45 -10.72 -24.19
N VAL A 201 3.65 -11.09 -24.67
CA VAL A 201 4.29 -10.45 -25.83
C VAL A 201 4.66 -11.53 -26.83
N PHE A 202 4.04 -11.50 -28.00
CA PHE A 202 4.38 -12.36 -29.13
C PHE A 202 5.34 -11.66 -30.08
N LYS A 203 6.33 -12.40 -30.55
CA LYS A 203 7.33 -12.00 -31.53
C LYS A 203 7.06 -12.70 -32.86
N PRO A 204 7.63 -12.21 -33.97
CA PRO A 204 7.52 -12.86 -35.29
C PRO A 204 7.91 -14.35 -35.29
N ILE A 205 8.89 -14.72 -34.48
CA ILE A 205 9.36 -16.10 -34.34
C ILE A 205 8.39 -17.03 -33.60
N ASP A 206 7.38 -16.47 -32.92
CA ASP A 206 6.37 -17.23 -32.18
C ASP A 206 5.16 -17.58 -33.07
N ASN A 207 5.21 -17.26 -34.37
CA ASN A 207 4.12 -17.51 -35.31
C ASN A 207 3.93 -19.02 -35.57
N GLU A 208 2.69 -19.46 -35.47
CA GLU A 208 2.19 -20.78 -35.85
C GLU A 208 1.39 -20.61 -37.16
N PRO A 209 2.06 -20.50 -38.32
CA PRO A 209 1.40 -20.06 -39.55
C PRO A 209 0.26 -21.02 -39.97
N PRO A 210 -0.90 -20.51 -40.42
CA PRO A 210 -1.95 -21.35 -40.99
C PRO A 210 -1.50 -22.02 -42.30
N SER A 211 -2.26 -23.00 -42.76
CA SER A 211 -1.93 -23.80 -43.96
C SER A 211 -1.95 -23.02 -45.28
N SER A 212 -2.52 -21.81 -45.29
CA SER A 212 -2.64 -20.94 -46.48
C SER A 212 -2.77 -19.48 -46.04
N ASN A 213 -2.40 -18.54 -46.91
CA ASN A 213 -2.48 -17.10 -46.67
C ASN A 213 -1.83 -16.73 -45.32
N PHE A 214 -0.62 -17.20 -45.09
CA PHE A 214 0.12 -16.94 -43.86
C PHE A 214 1.16 -15.85 -44.09
N ALA A 215 1.39 -15.02 -43.08
CA ALA A 215 2.46 -14.06 -43.11
C ALA A 215 3.82 -14.77 -43.10
N SER A 216 4.74 -14.34 -43.97
CA SER A 216 6.04 -14.99 -44.12
C SER A 216 7.08 -14.40 -43.16
N LEU A 217 7.91 -15.25 -42.56
CA LEU A 217 8.98 -14.79 -41.66
C LEU A 217 10.17 -14.28 -42.48
N ASP A 218 10.56 -13.04 -42.22
CA ASP A 218 11.75 -12.41 -42.80
C ASP A 218 12.53 -11.62 -41.73
N THR A 219 13.56 -10.91 -42.15
CA THR A 219 14.36 -10.03 -41.33
C THR A 219 14.49 -8.65 -41.95
N ARG A 220 14.27 -7.62 -41.16
CA ARG A 220 14.56 -6.24 -41.51
C ARG A 220 15.74 -5.73 -40.70
N ASN A 221 16.89 -5.52 -41.35
CA ASN A 221 18.12 -5.07 -40.68
C ASN A 221 18.47 -5.95 -39.44
N GLY A 222 18.28 -7.27 -39.58
CA GLY A 222 18.51 -8.24 -38.50
C GLY A 222 17.40 -8.35 -37.45
N HIS A 223 16.33 -7.56 -37.55
CA HIS A 223 15.13 -7.73 -36.73
C HIS A 223 14.19 -8.74 -37.39
N PRO A 224 13.76 -9.83 -36.72
CA PRO A 224 12.70 -10.69 -37.22
C PRO A 224 11.42 -9.89 -37.45
N VAL A 225 10.75 -10.12 -38.58
CA VAL A 225 9.47 -9.52 -38.96
C VAL A 225 8.58 -10.57 -39.64
N LEU A 226 7.25 -10.42 -39.55
CA LEU A 226 6.33 -11.15 -40.42
C LEU A 226 5.83 -10.22 -41.52
N GLU A 227 6.01 -10.60 -42.77
CA GLU A 227 5.56 -9.88 -43.96
C GLU A 227 4.11 -10.27 -44.28
N PHE A 228 3.25 -9.25 -44.43
CA PHE A 228 1.85 -9.39 -44.85
C PHE A 228 1.62 -8.67 -46.19
N ASP A 229 1.14 -9.41 -47.20
CA ASP A 229 0.77 -8.88 -48.52
C ASP A 229 -0.41 -7.89 -48.42
N THR A 230 -0.42 -6.91 -49.33
CA THR A 230 -1.47 -5.91 -49.51
C THR A 230 -2.67 -6.42 -50.31
N THR A 231 -2.52 -7.49 -51.11
CA THR A 231 -3.60 -7.98 -51.99
C THR A 231 -4.39 -9.14 -51.40
N THR A 232 -3.71 -10.07 -50.75
CA THR A 232 -4.33 -11.22 -50.08
C THR A 232 -4.35 -10.96 -48.59
N GLN A 233 -5.49 -11.16 -47.93
CA GLN A 233 -5.55 -11.09 -46.48
C GLN A 233 -4.78 -12.28 -45.87
N GLU A 234 -3.58 -11.99 -45.39
CA GLU A 234 -2.73 -12.96 -44.71
C GLU A 234 -2.90 -12.91 -43.18
N ALA A 235 -2.53 -14.00 -42.53
CA ALA A 235 -2.69 -14.21 -41.10
C ALA A 235 -1.39 -14.67 -40.42
N ALA A 236 -1.20 -14.23 -39.18
CA ALA A 236 -0.30 -14.82 -38.21
C ALA A 236 -1.11 -15.32 -37.01
N ILE A 237 -0.70 -16.43 -36.41
CA ILE A 237 -1.37 -17.04 -35.27
C ILE A 237 -0.35 -17.27 -34.16
N PHE A 238 -0.73 -16.98 -32.93
CA PHE A 238 0.12 -17.11 -31.75
C PHE A 238 -0.63 -17.84 -30.65
N SER A 239 0.00 -18.82 -30.00
CA SER A 239 -0.58 -19.54 -28.86
C SER A 239 -0.10 -18.97 -27.53
N GLY A 240 -0.97 -18.97 -26.52
CA GLY A 240 -0.64 -18.48 -25.18
C GLY A 240 -1.54 -19.04 -24.09
N VAL A 241 -1.21 -18.72 -22.85
CA VAL A 241 -2.06 -19.01 -21.68
C VAL A 241 -2.37 -17.68 -21.00
N LEU A 242 -3.66 -17.37 -20.83
CA LEU A 242 -4.06 -16.15 -20.15
C LEU A 242 -3.60 -16.22 -18.68
N PRO A 243 -2.84 -15.25 -18.15
CA PRO A 243 -2.34 -15.35 -16.79
C PRO A 243 -3.47 -15.50 -15.76
N VAL A 244 -3.22 -16.27 -14.70
CA VAL A 244 -4.14 -16.42 -13.54
C VAL A 244 -4.42 -15.10 -12.81
N ALA A 245 -3.62 -14.07 -13.10
CA ALA A 245 -3.73 -12.71 -12.60
C ALA A 245 -4.78 -11.85 -13.35
N TYR A 246 -5.40 -12.37 -14.41
CA TYR A 246 -6.45 -11.65 -15.14
C TYR A 246 -7.67 -11.38 -14.23
N ALA A 247 -8.04 -10.12 -14.07
CA ALA A 247 -9.11 -9.68 -13.17
C ALA A 247 -10.50 -9.58 -13.83
N GLY A 248 -10.58 -9.80 -15.14
CA GLY A 248 -11.85 -9.81 -15.89
C GLY A 248 -12.18 -8.52 -16.62
N GLY A 249 -11.24 -7.55 -16.71
CA GLY A 249 -11.48 -6.23 -17.31
C GLY A 249 -11.64 -6.21 -18.85
N GLY A 250 -11.28 -7.31 -19.51
CA GLY A 250 -11.14 -7.38 -20.97
C GLY A 250 -9.67 -7.40 -21.39
N LEU A 251 -9.39 -7.46 -22.69
CA LEU A 251 -8.02 -7.48 -23.20
C LEU A 251 -7.79 -6.39 -24.24
N THR A 252 -6.67 -5.69 -24.13
CA THR A 252 -6.17 -4.81 -25.18
C THR A 252 -5.09 -5.53 -25.98
N VAL A 253 -5.32 -5.68 -27.29
CA VAL A 253 -4.33 -6.21 -28.23
C VAL A 253 -3.67 -5.06 -28.96
N GLU A 254 -2.35 -4.94 -28.83
CA GLU A 254 -1.53 -3.93 -29.48
C GLU A 254 -0.66 -4.58 -30.56
N VAL A 255 -0.70 -4.04 -31.76
CA VAL A 255 0.08 -4.49 -32.91
C VAL A 255 1.13 -3.43 -33.22
N TYR A 256 2.40 -3.83 -33.23
CA TYR A 256 3.52 -2.97 -33.63
C TYR A 256 4.08 -3.44 -34.96
N PHE A 257 4.12 -2.53 -35.92
CA PHE A 257 4.41 -2.86 -37.30
C PHE A 257 5.10 -1.70 -38.02
N ALA A 258 5.59 -1.94 -39.22
CA ALA A 258 6.10 -0.93 -40.13
C ALA A 258 5.64 -1.23 -41.56
N ALA A 259 5.67 -0.22 -42.44
CA ALA A 259 5.58 -0.47 -43.87
C ALA A 259 6.95 -0.92 -44.40
N ASP A 260 6.98 -1.94 -45.25
CA ASP A 260 8.22 -2.39 -45.89
C ASP A 260 8.73 -1.32 -46.88
N THR A 261 7.90 -0.90 -47.82
CA THR A 261 8.27 0.11 -48.84
C THR A 261 7.37 1.34 -48.86
N ALA A 262 6.13 1.23 -48.37
CA ALA A 262 5.18 2.34 -48.38
C ALA A 262 5.68 3.56 -47.59
N THR A 263 5.39 4.75 -48.10
CA THR A 263 5.66 6.04 -47.43
C THR A 263 4.39 6.91 -47.30
N SER A 264 3.22 6.35 -47.63
CA SER A 264 1.90 6.98 -47.54
C SER A 264 0.80 5.91 -47.52
N GLY A 265 -0.44 6.32 -47.25
CA GLY A 265 -1.59 5.42 -47.07
C GLY A 265 -1.81 5.06 -45.60
N THR A 266 -2.61 4.03 -45.37
CA THR A 266 -2.96 3.50 -44.04
C THR A 266 -2.77 2.00 -44.01
N ILE A 267 -2.32 1.46 -42.89
CA ILE A 267 -2.25 0.01 -42.67
C ILE A 267 -3.28 -0.39 -41.62
N GLY A 268 -4.16 -1.32 -41.99
CA GLY A 268 -5.24 -1.85 -41.15
C GLY A 268 -4.94 -3.25 -40.64
N TRP A 269 -5.50 -3.60 -39.48
CA TRP A 269 -5.37 -4.93 -38.88
C TRP A 269 -6.70 -5.40 -38.30
N ASP A 270 -6.85 -6.70 -38.16
CA ASP A 270 -7.88 -7.30 -37.29
C ASP A 270 -7.27 -8.36 -36.38
N ALA A 271 -7.89 -8.54 -35.21
CA ALA A 271 -7.49 -9.52 -34.21
C ALA A 271 -8.67 -10.41 -33.83
N ALA A 272 -8.44 -11.71 -33.65
CA ALA A 272 -9.45 -12.64 -33.15
C ALA A 272 -8.84 -13.61 -32.14
N ILE A 273 -9.60 -13.96 -31.11
CA ILE A 273 -9.19 -14.89 -30.07
C ILE A 273 -10.00 -16.18 -30.22
N GLU A 274 -9.33 -17.31 -30.10
CA GLU A 274 -9.90 -18.64 -29.97
C GLU A 274 -9.49 -19.18 -28.60
N ARG A 275 -10.46 -19.56 -27.79
CA ARG A 275 -10.21 -20.21 -26.51
C ARG A 275 -9.90 -21.68 -26.77
N ILE A 276 -8.87 -22.21 -26.12
CA ILE A 276 -8.55 -23.64 -26.12
C ILE A 276 -8.90 -24.19 -24.76
N ASP A 277 -10.14 -24.65 -24.62
CA ASP A 277 -10.60 -25.24 -23.37
C ASP A 277 -10.27 -26.74 -23.28
N THR A 278 -10.40 -27.27 -22.08
CA THR A 278 -10.34 -28.72 -21.90
C THR A 278 -11.69 -29.33 -22.27
N SER A 279 -11.69 -30.20 -23.28
CA SER A 279 -12.75 -31.17 -23.63
C SER A 279 -13.97 -30.70 -24.43
N SER A 280 -14.14 -29.42 -24.76
CA SER A 280 -15.32 -28.99 -25.55
C SER A 280 -15.03 -28.72 -27.03
N LEU A 281 -13.78 -28.42 -27.39
CA LEU A 281 -13.36 -28.13 -28.75
C LEU A 281 -12.48 -29.24 -29.36
N ASP A 282 -12.76 -29.56 -30.63
CA ASP A 282 -11.90 -30.38 -31.47
C ASP A 282 -10.84 -29.46 -32.09
N ILE A 283 -9.56 -29.69 -31.77
CA ILE A 283 -8.45 -28.85 -32.24
C ILE A 283 -8.22 -28.94 -33.76
N ASP A 284 -8.80 -29.95 -34.41
CA ASP A 284 -8.76 -30.08 -35.87
C ASP A 284 -9.67 -29.05 -36.59
N ALA A 285 -10.42 -28.23 -35.85
CA ALA A 285 -11.25 -27.15 -36.38
C ALA A 285 -11.06 -25.83 -35.63
N ASP A 286 -10.75 -24.76 -36.38
CA ASP A 286 -10.64 -23.40 -35.84
C ASP A 286 -12.02 -22.85 -35.39
N SER A 287 -12.08 -22.24 -34.21
CA SER A 287 -13.27 -21.64 -33.58
C SER A 287 -13.03 -20.20 -33.08
N PHE A 288 -12.24 -19.39 -33.80
CA PHE A 288 -12.01 -17.98 -33.45
C PHE A 288 -13.33 -17.19 -33.31
N ALA A 289 -13.44 -16.43 -32.22
CA ALA A 289 -14.49 -15.43 -32.04
C ALA A 289 -14.47 -14.35 -33.14
N SER A 290 -15.56 -13.59 -33.21
CA SER A 290 -15.70 -12.48 -34.17
C SER A 290 -14.49 -11.54 -34.11
N ALA A 291 -13.82 -11.36 -35.25
CA ALA A 291 -12.66 -10.50 -35.35
C ALA A 291 -12.99 -9.05 -34.96
N GLN A 292 -12.09 -8.43 -34.19
CA GLN A 292 -12.16 -7.03 -33.82
C GLN A 292 -11.25 -6.22 -34.74
N THR A 293 -11.81 -5.24 -35.44
CA THR A 293 -11.07 -4.33 -36.31
C THR A 293 -10.20 -3.39 -35.47
N ILE A 294 -8.92 -3.34 -35.79
CA ILE A 294 -7.96 -2.40 -35.22
C ILE A 294 -7.96 -1.14 -36.10
N SER A 295 -8.08 0.04 -35.49
CA SER A 295 -8.01 1.31 -36.21
C SER A 295 -6.73 1.40 -37.05
N ALA A 296 -6.90 1.63 -38.36
CA ALA A 296 -5.79 1.73 -39.29
C ALA A 296 -4.88 2.92 -38.95
N ALA A 297 -3.56 2.73 -39.02
CA ALA A 297 -2.60 3.80 -38.77
C ALA A 297 -2.06 4.38 -40.08
N ALA A 298 -1.87 5.70 -40.10
CA ALA A 298 -1.23 6.38 -41.22
C ALA A 298 0.25 6.00 -41.35
N VAL A 299 0.67 5.63 -42.55
CA VAL A 299 2.06 5.30 -42.87
C VAL A 299 2.93 6.57 -42.80
N PRO A 300 4.06 6.55 -42.08
CA PRO A 300 4.99 7.69 -42.03
C PRO A 300 5.66 7.95 -43.38
N GLY A 301 6.15 9.17 -43.58
CA GLY A 301 6.88 9.55 -44.80
C GLY A 301 8.21 8.82 -45.04
N THR A 302 8.65 7.98 -44.09
CA THR A 302 9.82 7.11 -44.20
C THR A 302 9.44 5.69 -43.85
N SER A 303 9.68 4.74 -44.77
CA SER A 303 9.46 3.32 -44.52
C SER A 303 10.34 2.80 -43.36
N GLY A 304 9.84 1.80 -42.63
CA GLY A 304 10.54 1.21 -41.49
C GLY A 304 10.38 1.93 -40.16
N GLN A 305 9.69 3.08 -40.14
CA GLN A 305 9.28 3.70 -38.89
C GLN A 305 8.16 2.88 -38.25
N ILE A 306 8.33 2.56 -36.95
CA ILE A 306 7.40 1.71 -36.23
C ILE A 306 6.13 2.48 -35.89
N LEU A 307 4.99 1.88 -36.25
CA LEU A 307 3.66 2.27 -35.86
C LEU A 307 3.15 1.35 -34.74
N LYS A 308 2.14 1.84 -34.02
CA LYS A 308 1.38 1.08 -33.02
C LYS A 308 -0.10 1.35 -33.25
N SER A 309 -0.88 0.28 -33.37
CA SER A 309 -2.34 0.33 -33.30
C SER A 309 -2.83 -0.66 -32.25
N SER A 310 -4.06 -0.46 -31.76
CA SER A 310 -4.65 -1.35 -30.75
C SER A 310 -6.16 -1.44 -30.85
N VAL A 311 -6.72 -2.52 -30.33
CA VAL A 311 -8.16 -2.70 -30.12
C VAL A 311 -8.41 -3.30 -28.74
N ALA A 312 -9.51 -2.88 -28.11
CA ALA A 312 -9.99 -3.45 -26.86
C ALA A 312 -11.04 -4.53 -27.14
N PHE A 313 -10.90 -5.66 -26.44
CA PHE A 313 -11.85 -6.75 -26.37
C PHE A 313 -12.55 -6.68 -25.03
N THR A 314 -13.88 -6.62 -25.04
CA THR A 314 -14.69 -6.78 -23.84
C THR A 314 -14.59 -8.22 -23.36
N SER A 315 -14.51 -8.40 -22.04
CA SER A 315 -14.59 -9.73 -21.43
C SER A 315 -15.85 -10.49 -21.87
N GLY A 316 -15.71 -11.80 -22.13
CA GLY A 316 -16.77 -12.65 -22.65
C GLY A 316 -16.66 -12.92 -24.15
N ALA A 317 -17.75 -12.76 -24.90
CA ALA A 317 -17.89 -13.28 -26.26
C ALA A 317 -16.84 -12.79 -27.28
N GLN A 318 -16.32 -11.56 -27.14
CA GLN A 318 -15.26 -11.06 -28.04
C GLN A 318 -13.94 -11.81 -27.84
N MET A 319 -13.70 -12.33 -26.63
CA MET A 319 -12.53 -13.14 -26.27
C MET A 319 -12.83 -14.64 -26.32
N ASP A 320 -13.89 -15.07 -27.01
CA ASP A 320 -14.36 -16.46 -27.01
C ASP A 320 -14.63 -17.01 -25.59
N SER A 321 -15.04 -16.12 -24.69
CA SER A 321 -15.25 -16.41 -23.26
C SER A 321 -14.01 -16.98 -22.54
N LEU A 322 -12.81 -16.62 -23.01
CA LEU A 322 -11.53 -16.97 -22.38
C LEU A 322 -11.46 -16.52 -20.92
N ALA A 323 -11.09 -17.44 -20.02
CA ALA A 323 -10.92 -17.18 -18.60
C ALA A 323 -9.46 -17.26 -18.14
N ALA A 324 -9.20 -16.76 -16.93
CA ALA A 324 -7.88 -16.75 -16.33
C ALA A 324 -7.31 -18.17 -16.20
N GLY A 325 -6.05 -18.36 -16.62
CA GLY A 325 -5.36 -19.65 -16.59
C GLY A 325 -5.59 -20.56 -17.80
N GLU A 326 -6.44 -20.17 -18.74
CA GLU A 326 -6.77 -21.00 -19.90
C GLU A 326 -5.87 -20.72 -21.11
N ALA A 327 -5.71 -21.74 -21.96
CA ALA A 327 -4.98 -21.62 -23.22
C ALA A 327 -5.84 -20.93 -24.27
N PHE A 328 -5.19 -20.24 -25.20
CA PHE A 328 -5.85 -19.57 -26.32
C PHE A 328 -4.92 -19.46 -27.52
N ARG A 329 -5.51 -19.20 -28.69
CA ARG A 329 -4.83 -18.73 -29.90
C ARG A 329 -5.28 -17.31 -30.22
N LEU A 330 -4.34 -16.47 -30.63
CA LEU A 330 -4.58 -15.12 -31.12
C LEU A 330 -4.21 -15.08 -32.60
N ARG A 331 -5.17 -14.73 -33.44
CA ARG A 331 -4.95 -14.47 -34.86
C ARG A 331 -4.85 -12.97 -35.11
N ILE A 332 -3.80 -12.55 -35.81
CA ILE A 332 -3.62 -11.21 -36.36
C ILE A 332 -3.65 -11.30 -37.88
N ARG A 333 -4.45 -10.44 -38.52
CA ARG A 333 -4.52 -10.35 -39.98
C ARG A 333 -4.36 -8.92 -40.45
N ARG A 334 -3.76 -8.76 -41.62
CA ARG A 334 -3.79 -7.46 -42.31
C ARG A 334 -5.20 -7.25 -42.87
N ASP A 335 -5.85 -6.16 -42.44
CA ASP A 335 -7.21 -5.83 -42.88
C ASP A 335 -7.14 -5.08 -44.21
N VAL A 336 -7.05 -5.82 -45.31
CA VAL A 336 -6.94 -5.26 -46.67
C VAL A 336 -8.17 -4.43 -47.08
N ALA A 337 -9.31 -4.53 -46.38
CA ALA A 337 -10.48 -3.69 -46.64
C ALA A 337 -10.36 -2.29 -46.01
N ASN A 338 -9.48 -2.14 -45.02
CA ASN A 338 -9.21 -0.89 -44.30
C ASN A 338 -7.73 -0.45 -44.44
N ASP A 339 -7.06 -0.94 -45.47
CA ASP A 339 -5.66 -0.69 -45.81
C ASP A 339 -5.58 0.01 -47.17
N THR A 340 -4.76 1.05 -47.26
CA THR A 340 -4.52 1.80 -48.50
C THR A 340 -3.02 1.94 -48.83
N ALA A 341 -2.16 1.32 -48.03
CA ALA A 341 -0.72 1.37 -48.20
C ALA A 341 -0.26 0.35 -49.26
N THR A 342 0.53 0.80 -50.22
CA THR A 342 1.11 -0.09 -51.26
C THR A 342 2.30 -0.88 -50.71
N GLY A 343 2.40 -2.16 -51.04
CA GLY A 343 3.48 -3.03 -50.58
C GLY A 343 3.22 -3.60 -49.19
N ASP A 344 4.21 -4.32 -48.67
CA ASP A 344 4.01 -5.22 -47.53
C ASP A 344 4.00 -4.48 -46.19
N ALA A 345 3.27 -5.05 -45.23
CA ALA A 345 3.28 -4.61 -43.84
C ALA A 345 4.07 -5.61 -43.01
N GLN A 346 5.03 -5.10 -42.24
CA GLN A 346 5.94 -5.87 -41.41
C GLN A 346 5.49 -5.83 -39.96
N LEU A 347 5.03 -6.96 -39.42
CA LEU A 347 4.70 -7.11 -38.01
C LEU A 347 5.96 -7.40 -37.18
N LEU A 348 6.19 -6.62 -36.12
CA LEU A 348 7.38 -6.75 -35.26
C LEU A 348 7.08 -7.34 -33.88
N ARG A 349 5.88 -7.11 -33.35
CA ARG A 349 5.41 -7.69 -32.08
C ARG A 349 3.92 -7.47 -31.90
N VAL A 350 3.32 -8.36 -31.13
CA VAL A 350 1.94 -8.23 -30.63
C VAL A 350 2.00 -8.25 -29.10
N VAL A 351 1.28 -7.34 -28.46
CA VAL A 351 1.25 -7.23 -27.00
C VAL A 351 -0.19 -7.35 -26.52
N VAL A 352 -0.43 -8.24 -25.57
CA VAL A 352 -1.73 -8.42 -24.92
C VAL A 352 -1.64 -7.91 -23.49
N ARG A 353 -2.60 -7.08 -23.08
CA ARG A 353 -2.71 -6.54 -21.72
C ARG A 353 -4.16 -6.61 -21.26
N GLU A 354 -4.40 -6.55 -19.95
CA GLU A 354 -5.74 -6.26 -19.44
C GLU A 354 -6.16 -4.84 -19.84
N THR A 355 -7.43 -4.67 -20.21
CA THR A 355 -8.05 -3.37 -20.49
C THR A 355 -8.26 -2.58 -19.21
#